data_AF-A0A7C5IIJ1-F1
#
_entry.id   AF-A0A7C5IIJ1-F1
#
_cell.length_a   1.000
_cell.length_b   1.000
_cell.length_c   1.000
_cell.angle_alpha   90.00
_cell.angle_beta   90.00
_cell.angle_gamma   90.00
#
_symmetry.space_group_name_H-M   'P 1'
#
loop_
_entity.id
_entity.type
_entity.pdbx_description
1 polymer ?
#
loop_
_entity_poly.entity_id
_entity_poly.type
_entity_poly.pdbx_seq_one_letter_code
_entity_poly.pdbx_strand_id
1 'polypeptide(L)'
;MSRGATVKTEFANGYTIERRMITRRHELAFERQRCLGCDLCVATCPQQAISLVPAAVRDGQLNERPAIEIDPERCVFCGECSVLCPTHALHLYVDGEERIPVIDMGAFPRLEQGIT
;
A
#
# COMPACT_ATOMS: atom_id res chain seq x y z
N MET A 1 -14.23 -7.84 20.42
CA MET A 1 -13.46 -6.59 20.41
C MET A 1 -13.35 -6.14 18.97
N SER A 2 -14.15 -5.17 18.53
CA SER A 2 -14.03 -4.61 17.18
C SER A 2 -12.71 -3.83 17.11
N ARG A 3 -11.92 -4.08 16.06
CA ARG A 3 -10.77 -3.25 15.73
C ARG A 3 -11.26 -1.82 15.43
N GLY A 4 -10.44 -0.80 15.68
CA GLY A 4 -10.76 0.57 15.26
C GLY A 4 -11.07 0.59 13.75
N ALA A 5 -12.10 1.32 13.35
CA ALA A 5 -12.50 1.40 11.95
C ALA A 5 -11.38 2.01 11.11
N THR A 6 -11.10 1.39 9.96
CA THR A 6 -10.19 1.96 8.97
C THR A 6 -10.97 2.95 8.10
N VAL A 7 -10.46 4.17 7.97
CA VAL A 7 -11.05 5.23 7.13
C VAL A 7 -10.17 5.44 5.91
N LYS A 8 -10.77 5.39 4.71
CA LYS A 8 -10.11 5.74 3.46
C LYS A 8 -10.50 7.16 3.06
N THR A 9 -9.52 8.01 2.76
CA THR A 9 -9.72 9.39 2.31
C THR A 9 -9.03 9.58 0.97
N GLU A 10 -9.80 9.90 -0.06
CA GLU A 10 -9.29 10.12 -1.42
C GLU A 10 -8.99 11.60 -1.68
N PHE A 11 -7.97 11.86 -2.50
CA PHE A 11 -7.62 13.20 -2.97
C PHE A 11 -7.13 13.14 -4.43
N ALA A 12 -6.94 14.30 -5.06
CA ALA A 12 -6.68 14.40 -6.50
C ALA A 12 -5.55 13.48 -7.01
N ASN A 13 -4.48 13.30 -6.23
CA ASN A 13 -3.29 12.56 -6.62
C ASN A 13 -3.08 11.25 -5.84
N GLY A 14 -4.10 10.71 -5.17
CA GLY A 14 -3.92 9.50 -4.37
C GLY A 14 -4.99 9.32 -3.30
N TYR A 15 -4.64 8.57 -2.25
CA TYR A 15 -5.49 8.40 -1.08
C TYR A 15 -4.65 8.04 0.14
N THR A 16 -5.23 8.26 1.32
CA THR A 16 -4.73 7.73 2.58
C THR A 16 -5.72 6.71 3.13
N ILE A 17 -5.20 5.67 3.76
CA ILE A 17 -5.98 4.81 4.64
C ILE A 17 -5.43 4.97 6.05
N GLU A 18 -6.31 5.25 7.01
CA GLU A 18 -5.92 5.44 8.40
C GLU A 18 -6.70 4.52 9.32
N ARG A 19 -6.02 3.98 10.34
CA ARG A 19 -6.65 3.23 11.42
C ARG A 19 -6.22 3.82 12.75
N ARG A 20 -7.17 4.45 13.43
CA ARG A 20 -6.99 5.03 14.77
C ARG A 20 -7.36 4.00 15.83
N MET A 21 -6.37 3.60 16.61
CA MET A 21 -6.54 2.81 17.83
C MET A 21 -6.36 3.70 19.06
N ILE A 22 -6.74 3.22 20.24
CA ILE A 22 -6.62 3.99 21.49
C ILE A 22 -5.17 4.47 21.72
N THR A 23 -4.18 3.63 21.41
CA THR A 23 -2.76 3.90 21.71
C THR A 23 -1.90 4.19 20.49
N ARG A 24 -2.38 3.93 19.27
CA ARG A 24 -1.58 4.00 18.04
C ARG A 24 -2.43 4.49 16.87
N ARG A 25 -1.86 5.33 16.02
CA ARG A 25 -2.44 5.74 14.73
C ARG A 25 -1.58 5.19 13.60
N HIS A 26 -2.16 4.38 12.72
CA HIS A 26 -1.50 3.91 11.51
C HIS A 26 -2.09 4.66 10.32
N GLU A 27 -1.23 5.12 9.42
CA GLU A 27 -1.62 5.81 8.20
C GLU A 27 -0.76 5.30 7.04
N LEU A 28 -1.39 4.76 6.00
CA LEU A 28 -0.72 4.41 4.75
C LEU A 28 -1.15 5.41 3.69
N ALA A 29 -0.19 6.16 3.17
CA ALA A 29 -0.38 7.15 2.12
C ALA A 29 0.03 6.55 0.77
N PHE A 30 -0.83 6.70 -0.24
CA PHE A 30 -0.59 6.31 -1.62
C PHE A 30 -0.55 7.53 -2.54
N GLU A 31 0.51 7.63 -3.34
CA GLU A 31 0.71 8.68 -4.32
C GLU A 31 0.61 8.15 -5.75
N ARG A 32 -0.54 8.40 -6.38
CA ARG A 32 -0.90 7.89 -7.71
C ARG A 32 0.09 8.34 -8.79
N GLN A 33 0.62 9.55 -8.71
CA GLN A 33 1.53 10.08 -9.74
C GLN A 33 2.87 9.32 -9.82
N ARG A 34 3.33 8.77 -8.69
CA ARG A 34 4.56 7.98 -8.59
C ARG A 34 4.35 6.50 -8.88
N CYS A 35 3.09 6.03 -8.90
CA CYS A 35 2.77 4.66 -9.19
C CYS A 35 2.95 4.35 -10.69
N LEU A 36 3.65 3.26 -10.99
CA LEU A 36 3.83 2.76 -12.35
C LEU A 36 2.95 1.54 -12.68
N GLY A 37 2.20 1.02 -11.69
CA GLY A 37 1.39 -0.19 -11.86
C GLY A 37 2.20 -1.47 -12.05
N CYS A 38 3.37 -1.59 -11.40
CA CYS A 38 4.29 -2.73 -11.54
C CYS A 38 3.90 -4.00 -10.78
N ASP A 39 2.79 -3.98 -10.05
CA ASP A 39 2.22 -5.14 -9.33
C ASP A 39 3.04 -5.76 -8.18
N LEU A 40 4.27 -5.27 -7.90
CA LEU A 40 5.10 -5.78 -6.80
C LEU A 40 4.41 -5.75 -5.43
N CYS A 41 3.69 -4.65 -5.14
CA CYS A 41 2.94 -4.50 -3.89
C CYS A 41 1.74 -5.46 -3.77
N VAL A 42 1.16 -5.91 -4.88
CA VAL A 42 0.09 -6.90 -4.90
C VAL A 42 0.67 -8.27 -4.61
N ALA A 43 1.76 -8.63 -5.29
CA ALA A 43 2.43 -9.92 -5.11
C ALA A 43 2.96 -10.13 -3.69
N THR A 44 3.46 -9.07 -3.04
CA THR A 44 4.01 -9.17 -1.68
C THR A 44 2.98 -9.09 -0.58
N CYS A 45 1.76 -8.56 -0.82
CA CYS A 45 0.85 -8.25 0.27
C CYS A 45 0.39 -9.56 0.97
N PRO A 46 0.75 -9.80 2.25
CA PRO A 46 0.45 -11.06 2.91
C PRO A 46 -1.05 -11.25 3.19
N GLN A 47 -1.81 -10.15 3.17
CA GLN A 47 -3.27 -10.17 3.34
C GLN A 47 -4.02 -10.04 2.02
N GLN A 48 -3.29 -9.98 0.89
CA GLN A 48 -3.82 -9.74 -0.46
C GLN A 48 -4.80 -8.55 -0.51
N ALA A 49 -4.52 -7.50 0.26
CA ALA A 49 -5.38 -6.33 0.41
C ALA A 49 -5.22 -5.32 -0.75
N ILE A 50 -4.32 -5.57 -1.70
CA ILE A 50 -3.99 -4.67 -2.80
C ILE A 50 -4.37 -5.35 -4.11
N SER A 51 -5.00 -4.59 -5.00
CA SER A 51 -5.38 -5.02 -6.35
C SER A 51 -4.85 -4.05 -7.39
N LEU A 52 -4.45 -4.57 -8.55
CA LEU A 52 -4.02 -3.75 -9.69
C LEU A 52 -5.25 -3.22 -10.45
N VAL A 53 -5.26 -1.92 -10.71
CA VAL A 53 -6.20 -1.27 -11.64
C VAL A 53 -5.47 -1.09 -12.97
N PRO A 54 -5.86 -1.81 -14.04
CA PRO A 54 -5.17 -1.76 -15.32
C PRO A 54 -5.36 -0.39 -15.99
N ALA A 55 -4.46 -0.09 -16.92
CA ALA A 55 -4.57 1.10 -17.74
C ALA A 55 -5.82 1.05 -18.63
N ALA A 56 -6.54 2.17 -18.75
CA ALA A 56 -7.65 2.31 -19.67
C ALA A 56 -7.21 3.06 -20.93
N VAL A 57 -7.24 2.37 -22.07
CA VAL A 57 -6.96 2.96 -23.40
C VAL A 57 -8.26 3.06 -24.17
N ARG A 58 -8.59 4.26 -24.67
CA ARG A 58 -9.74 4.49 -25.57
C ARG A 58 -9.27 5.37 -26.71
N ASP A 59 -9.71 5.06 -27.92
CA ASP A 59 -9.36 5.81 -29.14
C ASP A 59 -7.85 5.97 -29.36
N GLY A 60 -7.06 4.97 -28.96
CA GLY A 60 -5.60 4.98 -29.07
C GLY A 60 -4.87 5.88 -28.08
N GLN A 61 -5.60 6.53 -27.16
CA GLN A 61 -5.04 7.37 -26.10
C GLN A 61 -5.13 6.69 -24.74
N LEU A 62 -4.09 6.86 -23.93
CA LEU A 62 -4.06 6.44 -22.53
C LEU A 62 -4.90 7.42 -21.71
N ASN A 63 -6.11 7.02 -21.36
CA ASN A 63 -7.02 7.86 -20.56
C ASN A 63 -6.73 7.73 -19.07
N GLU A 64 -6.41 6.52 -18.61
CA GLU A 64 -6.11 6.25 -17.20
C GLU A 64 -4.82 5.46 -17.10
N ARG A 65 -3.89 5.97 -16.29
CA ARG A 65 -2.63 5.28 -15.96
C ARG A 65 -2.93 4.09 -15.05
N PRO A 66 -2.17 2.99 -15.16
CA PRO A 66 -2.34 1.87 -14.25
C PRO A 66 -2.03 2.32 -12.82
N ALA A 67 -2.83 1.85 -11.87
CA ALA A 67 -2.73 2.22 -10.47
C ALA A 67 -3.05 1.01 -9.58
N ILE A 68 -3.07 1.22 -8.26
CA ILE A 68 -3.45 0.18 -7.31
C ILE A 68 -4.62 0.66 -6.46
N GLU A 69 -5.41 -0.30 -6.01
CA GLU A 69 -6.50 -0.09 -5.07
C GLU A 69 -6.27 -0.94 -3.83
N ILE A 70 -6.34 -0.31 -2.65
CA ILE A 70 -6.13 -0.96 -1.37
C ILE A 70 -7.46 -1.08 -0.63
N ASP A 71 -7.77 -2.30 -0.21
CA ASP A 71 -8.88 -2.64 0.66
C ASP A 71 -8.55 -2.25 2.12
N PRO A 72 -9.24 -1.23 2.69
CA PRO A 72 -8.97 -0.73 4.04
C PRO A 72 -9.35 -1.73 5.15
N GLU A 73 -10.24 -2.68 4.88
CA GLU A 73 -10.68 -3.67 5.88
C GLU A 73 -9.66 -4.80 6.02
N ARG A 74 -8.98 -5.14 4.92
CA ARG A 74 -7.98 -6.21 4.87
C ARG A 74 -6.56 -5.73 5.19
N CYS A 75 -6.28 -4.44 4.99
CA CYS A 75 -4.96 -3.89 5.27
C CYS A 75 -4.62 -3.97 6.77
N VAL A 76 -3.48 -4.60 7.08
CA VAL A 76 -2.98 -4.75 8.46
C VAL A 76 -1.89 -3.74 8.83
N PHE A 77 -1.50 -2.85 7.90
CA PHE A 77 -0.45 -1.85 8.09
C PHE A 77 0.93 -2.45 8.42
N CYS A 78 1.32 -3.55 7.74
CA CYS A 78 2.63 -4.18 7.96
C CYS A 78 3.80 -3.39 7.34
N GLY A 79 3.55 -2.66 6.25
CA GLY A 79 4.52 -1.81 5.57
C GLY A 79 5.37 -2.48 4.48
N GLU A 80 5.18 -3.78 4.19
CA GLU A 80 5.94 -4.46 3.12
C GLU A 80 5.79 -3.79 1.75
N CYS A 81 4.59 -3.32 1.41
CA CYS A 81 4.33 -2.62 0.17
C CYS A 81 5.06 -1.27 0.07
N SER A 82 5.37 -0.63 1.20
CA SER A 82 6.16 0.61 1.24
C SER A 82 7.64 0.31 0.99
N VAL A 83 8.17 -0.77 1.59
CA VAL A 83 9.56 -1.21 1.38
C VAL A 83 9.83 -1.60 -0.07
N LEU A 84 8.92 -2.38 -0.67
CA LEU A 84 9.14 -2.94 -2.00
C LEU A 84 8.80 -2.00 -3.14
N CYS A 85 8.21 -0.83 -2.86
CA CYS A 85 7.83 0.11 -3.91
C CYS A 85 9.09 0.82 -4.45
N PRO A 86 9.54 0.55 -5.70
CA PRO A 86 10.77 1.12 -6.22
C PRO A 86 10.67 2.62 -6.51
N THR A 87 9.46 3.16 -6.63
CA THR A 87 9.20 4.58 -6.90
C THR A 87 8.73 5.36 -5.68
N HIS A 88 8.71 4.73 -4.49
CA HIS A 88 8.22 5.34 -3.25
C HIS A 88 6.83 5.98 -3.43
N ALA A 89 5.91 5.23 -4.02
CA ALA A 89 4.50 5.63 -4.16
C ALA A 89 3.67 5.30 -2.91
N LEU A 90 4.22 4.54 -1.95
CA LEU A 90 3.54 4.09 -0.74
C LEU A 90 4.38 4.41 0.49
N HIS A 91 3.80 5.11 1.46
CA HIS A 91 4.46 5.48 2.73
C HIS A 91 3.60 5.06 3.92
N LEU A 92 4.22 4.39 4.89
CA LEU A 92 3.54 4.00 6.13
C LEU A 92 4.03 4.87 7.30
N TYR A 93 3.09 5.53 7.96
CA TYR A 93 3.32 6.30 9.16
C TYR A 93 2.67 5.64 10.37
N VAL A 94 3.40 5.60 11.48
CA VAL A 94 2.91 5.18 12.79
C VAL A 94 3.09 6.35 13.74
N ASP A 95 1.98 6.86 14.28
CA ASP A 95 1.94 8.04 15.14
C ASP A 95 2.54 9.31 14.50
N GLY A 96 2.56 9.37 13.16
CA GLY A 96 3.10 10.50 12.39
C GLY A 96 4.57 10.37 12.01
N GLU A 97 5.25 9.31 12.45
CA GLU A 97 6.62 9.00 12.05
C GLU A 97 6.62 7.92 10.97
N GLU A 98 7.45 8.06 9.93
CA GLU A 98 7.59 7.03 8.91
C GLU A 98 8.25 5.80 9.54
N ARG A 99 7.48 4.72 9.69
CA ARG A 99 7.88 3.52 10.41
C ARG A 99 7.30 2.28 9.76
N ILE A 100 8.14 1.27 9.64
CA ILE A 100 7.80 0.03 8.93
C ILE A 100 7.84 -1.14 9.92
N PRO A 101 6.69 -1.57 10.46
CA PRO A 101 6.63 -2.62 11.48
C PRO A 101 7.33 -3.92 11.08
N VAL A 102 7.24 -4.32 9.81
CA VAL A 102 7.88 -5.55 9.32
C VAL A 102 9.41 -5.48 9.38
N ILE A 103 10.01 -4.29 9.20
CA ILE A 103 11.45 -4.08 9.36
C ILE A 103 11.81 -4.01 10.84
N ASP A 104 11.07 -3.20 11.61
CA ASP A 104 11.29 -3.01 13.06
C ASP A 104 11.26 -4.34 13.82
N MET A 105 10.40 -5.28 13.40
CA MET A 105 10.25 -6.59 14.03
C MET A 105 11.14 -7.68 13.41
N GLY A 106 11.94 -7.36 12.38
CA GLY A 106 12.73 -8.36 11.65
C GLY A 106 11.88 -9.47 11.01
N ALA A 107 10.62 -9.16 10.71
CA ALA A 107 9.62 -10.08 10.19
C ALA A 107 9.54 -10.06 8.65
N PHE A 108 10.47 -9.35 7.99
CA PHE A 108 10.50 -9.29 6.53
C PHE A 108 10.71 -10.69 5.96
N PRO A 109 9.89 -11.13 4.98
CA PRO A 109 10.03 -12.45 4.39
C PRO A 109 11.47 -12.66 3.89
N ARG A 110 12.13 -13.72 4.36
CA ARG A 110 13.37 -14.16 3.71
C ARG A 110 12.99 -14.65 2.33
N LEU A 111 13.51 -14.01 1.29
CA LEU A 111 13.34 -14.48 -0.08
C LEU A 111 14.14 -15.78 -0.24
N GLU A 112 13.49 -16.92 0.01
CA GLU A 112 14.10 -18.26 -0.17
C GLU A 112 14.00 -18.78 -1.62
N GLN A 113 13.47 -17.96 -2.54
CA GLN A 113 13.31 -18.36 -3.93
C GLN A 113 14.62 -18.13 -4.68
N GLY A 114 15.42 -19.20 -4.77
CA GLY A 114 16.54 -19.30 -5.67
C GLY A 114 16.11 -18.98 -7.10
N ILE A 115 16.88 -18.11 -7.74
CA ILE A 115 16.85 -17.92 -9.19
C ILE A 115 17.16 -19.30 -9.79
N THR A 116 16.13 -20.02 -10.23
CA THR A 116 16.27 -21.19 -11.07
C THR A 116 15.79 -20.81 -12.46
#